data_AF-A0A841BCL1-F1
#
_entry.id   AF-A0A841BCL1-F1
#
_cell.length_a   1.000
_cell.length_b   1.000
_cell.length_c   1.000
_cell.angle_alpha   90.00
_cell.angle_beta   90.00
_cell.angle_gamma   90.00
#
_symmetry.space_group_name_H-M   'P 1'
#
loop_
_entity.id
_entity.type
_entity.pdbx_description
1 polymer ?
#
loop_
_entity_poly.entity_id
_entity_poly.type
_entity_poly.pdbx_seq_one_letter_code
_entity_poly.pdbx_strand_id
1 'polypeptide(L)'
;MRFFLGTHQPAWLARDLGVPLLVSHRRLAGRRSLPRASGEWALDSGGFTELSLHGRWRSDARAYTAAVRRYATEIGRMAWAAPHDWMVEAHVRARTGLSLRTHLQRTVRNYLQLRDLEPDLPIIPIVQGDEIADYHRCADAYERHGVDLAALPLVGVGSVCRRQHSGQVERIVRSLHARGLRLHCFGVITAGLARYGDAIRSSDSAEWSYSGRFLPGCTPSHRSESNCLTYALAWHTRLQQALRRPNHQPGTGRRSASQTSPRGPGGARPGHTGPRRTQRTRPPAWPGSERGEWR
;
A
#
# COMPACT_ATOMS: atom_id res chain seq x y z
N MET A 1 2.42 -0.63 14.65
CA MET A 1 1.69 -0.13 13.46
C MET A 1 0.49 -1.04 13.19
N ARG A 2 -0.66 -0.49 12.77
CA ARG A 2 -1.84 -1.28 12.35
C ARG A 2 -1.75 -1.65 10.87
N PHE A 3 -2.15 -2.87 10.49
CA PHE A 3 -2.13 -3.30 9.10
C PHE A 3 -3.52 -3.77 8.68
N PHE A 4 -4.09 -3.19 7.64
CA PHE A 4 -5.38 -3.56 7.08
C PHE A 4 -5.20 -4.61 5.98
N LEU A 5 -5.87 -5.75 6.11
CA LEU A 5 -5.91 -6.77 5.07
C LEU A 5 -6.85 -6.31 3.95
N GLY A 6 -6.30 -5.89 2.81
CA GLY A 6 -7.07 -5.52 1.63
C GLY A 6 -7.81 -6.73 1.08
N THR A 7 -9.12 -6.61 0.79
CA THR A 7 -9.91 -7.71 0.23
C THR A 7 -10.98 -7.23 -0.75
N HIS A 8 -11.18 -8.03 -1.80
CA HIS A 8 -12.28 -7.89 -2.76
C HIS A 8 -13.51 -8.72 -2.38
N GLN A 9 -13.53 -9.30 -1.17
CA GLN A 9 -14.60 -10.13 -0.63
C GLN A 9 -15.35 -9.40 0.51
N PRO A 10 -16.35 -8.55 0.22
CA PRO A 10 -17.09 -7.82 1.25
C PRO A 10 -17.68 -8.70 2.35
N ALA A 11 -18.13 -9.92 2.01
CA ALA A 11 -18.74 -10.84 2.98
C ALA A 11 -17.80 -11.20 4.15
N TRP A 12 -16.48 -11.01 4.00
CA TRP A 12 -15.52 -11.22 5.08
C TRP A 12 -15.68 -10.23 6.23
N LEU A 13 -16.29 -9.06 5.99
CA LEU A 13 -16.61 -8.10 7.06
C LEU A 13 -17.49 -8.72 8.15
N ALA A 14 -18.39 -9.64 7.80
CA ALA A 14 -19.28 -10.31 8.76
C ALA A 14 -18.63 -11.46 9.54
N ARG A 15 -17.35 -11.76 9.29
CA ARG A 15 -16.62 -12.85 9.96
C ARG A 15 -15.70 -12.27 11.02
N ASP A 16 -15.66 -12.85 12.21
CA ASP A 16 -14.64 -12.47 13.19
C ASP A 16 -13.29 -13.07 12.78
N LEU A 17 -12.44 -12.23 12.17
CA LEU A 17 -11.15 -12.65 11.61
C LEU A 17 -9.97 -12.23 12.50
N GLY A 18 -10.20 -11.45 13.56
CA GLY A 18 -9.14 -10.88 14.40
C GLY A 18 -8.19 -9.90 13.69
N VAL A 19 -8.50 -9.46 12.46
CA VAL A 19 -7.69 -8.54 11.66
C VAL A 19 -8.57 -7.46 11.04
N PRO A 20 -8.11 -6.20 10.95
CA PRO A 20 -8.90 -5.16 10.30
C PRO A 20 -8.83 -5.31 8.78
N LEU A 21 -9.94 -4.98 8.10
CA LEU A 21 -10.06 -5.15 6.64
C LEU A 21 -10.03 -3.81 5.91
N LEU A 22 -9.51 -3.79 4.68
CA LEU A 22 -9.70 -2.67 3.76
C LEU A 22 -10.54 -3.16 2.56
N VAL A 23 -11.68 -2.50 2.32
CA VAL A 23 -12.63 -2.89 1.26
C VAL A 23 -12.87 -1.71 0.34
N SER A 24 -12.92 -1.96 -0.97
CA SER A 24 -13.14 -0.93 -1.97
C SER A 24 -14.63 -0.60 -2.15
N HIS A 25 -14.95 0.69 -2.29
CA HIS A 25 -16.27 1.19 -2.69
C HIS A 25 -16.81 0.46 -3.93
N ARG A 26 -15.93 0.14 -4.89
CA ARG A 26 -16.30 -0.60 -6.12
C ARG A 26 -16.90 -1.97 -5.85
N ARG A 27 -16.59 -2.59 -4.71
CA ARG A 27 -17.15 -3.90 -4.29
C ARG A 27 -18.45 -3.77 -3.50
N LEU A 28 -18.76 -2.57 -3.01
CA LEU A 28 -19.93 -2.28 -2.18
C LEU A 28 -21.05 -1.57 -2.95
N ALA A 29 -20.73 -0.69 -3.90
CA ALA A 29 -21.67 0.21 -4.56
C ALA A 29 -22.89 -0.47 -5.20
N GLY A 30 -22.69 -1.65 -5.80
CA GLY A 30 -23.76 -2.42 -6.44
C GLY A 30 -24.54 -3.36 -5.51
N ARG A 31 -24.23 -3.40 -4.21
CA ARG A 31 -24.84 -4.37 -3.28
C ARG A 31 -26.18 -3.86 -2.76
N ARG A 32 -27.20 -4.72 -2.87
CA ARG A 32 -28.51 -4.49 -2.25
C ARG A 32 -28.40 -4.60 -0.73
N SER A 33 -27.78 -5.67 -0.23
CA SER A 33 -27.49 -5.87 1.20
C SER A 33 -26.01 -5.74 1.52
N LEU A 34 -25.72 -5.10 2.65
CA LEU A 34 -24.38 -4.91 3.17
C LEU A 34 -24.12 -5.85 4.35
N PRO A 35 -22.91 -6.43 4.46
CA PRO A 35 -22.54 -7.22 5.63
C PRO A 35 -22.43 -6.30 6.86
N ARG A 36 -22.82 -6.77 8.04
CA ARG A 36 -22.49 -6.10 9.30
C ARG A 36 -21.08 -6.48 9.74
N ALA A 37 -20.24 -5.51 10.05
CA ALA A 37 -18.85 -5.76 10.41
C ALA A 37 -18.74 -6.36 11.82
N SER A 38 -17.96 -7.43 11.95
CA SER A 38 -17.53 -8.02 13.23
C SER A 38 -16.41 -7.21 13.88
N GLY A 39 -15.60 -6.51 13.07
CA GLY A 39 -14.39 -5.81 13.49
C GLY A 39 -14.18 -4.49 12.73
N GLU A 40 -13.07 -3.82 13.06
CA GLU A 40 -12.69 -2.56 12.42
C GLU A 40 -12.37 -2.76 10.92
N TRP A 41 -12.79 -1.82 10.08
CA TRP A 41 -12.43 -1.83 8.66
C TRP A 41 -12.29 -0.41 8.11
N ALA A 42 -11.63 -0.28 6.96
CA ALA A 42 -11.45 0.97 6.26
C ALA A 42 -11.93 0.88 4.81
N LEU A 43 -12.38 2.01 4.28
CA LEU A 43 -12.91 2.10 2.93
C LEU A 43 -11.86 2.68 1.97
N ASP A 44 -11.51 1.91 0.94
CA ASP A 44 -10.85 2.43 -0.26
C ASP A 44 -11.90 3.02 -1.22
N SER A 45 -11.64 4.18 -1.81
CA SER A 45 -12.56 4.81 -2.77
C SER A 45 -12.55 4.13 -4.14
N GLY A 46 -11.51 3.33 -4.43
CA GLY A 46 -11.34 2.64 -5.72
C GLY A 46 -10.76 3.52 -6.81
N GLY A 47 -10.21 4.68 -6.44
CA GLY A 47 -9.80 5.70 -7.41
C GLY A 47 -8.72 5.25 -8.37
N PHE A 48 -7.79 4.40 -7.92
CA PHE A 48 -6.76 3.87 -8.82
C PHE A 48 -7.41 3.18 -10.02
N THR A 49 -8.46 2.39 -9.78
CA THR A 49 -9.15 1.67 -10.85
C THR A 49 -10.07 2.59 -11.65
N GLU A 50 -10.86 3.45 -11.01
CA GLU A 50 -11.76 4.37 -11.72
C GLU A 50 -10.99 5.28 -12.69
N LEU A 51 -9.88 5.89 -12.22
CA LEU A 51 -9.07 6.76 -13.05
C LEU A 51 -8.30 5.99 -14.13
N SER A 52 -7.77 4.80 -13.82
CA SER A 52 -7.09 3.97 -14.84
C SER A 52 -8.03 3.47 -15.94
N LEU A 53 -9.27 3.13 -15.60
CA LEU A 53 -10.23 2.62 -16.57
C LEU A 53 -10.94 3.74 -17.33
N HIS A 54 -11.34 4.80 -16.64
CA HIS A 54 -12.27 5.78 -17.18
C HIS A 54 -11.68 7.19 -17.32
N GLY A 55 -10.49 7.45 -16.78
CA GLY A 55 -9.87 8.79 -16.80
C GLY A 55 -10.63 9.83 -15.98
N ARG A 56 -11.64 9.42 -15.21
CA ARG A 56 -12.50 10.29 -14.40
C ARG A 56 -13.21 9.50 -13.31
N TRP A 57 -13.65 10.20 -12.27
CA TRP A 57 -14.64 9.70 -11.33
C TRP A 57 -16.01 9.65 -12.00
N ARG A 58 -16.70 8.51 -11.90
CA ARG A 58 -18.05 8.34 -12.45
C ARG A 58 -19.16 8.71 -11.46
N SER A 59 -18.86 8.64 -10.16
CA SER A 59 -19.69 9.17 -9.08
C SER A 59 -19.22 10.57 -8.70
N ASP A 60 -20.18 11.45 -8.43
CA ASP A 60 -19.89 12.76 -7.85
C ASP A 60 -19.71 12.68 -6.33
N ALA A 61 -19.38 13.83 -5.72
CA ALA A 61 -19.14 13.93 -4.29
C ALA A 61 -20.38 13.57 -3.45
N ARG A 62 -21.59 13.99 -3.86
CA ARG A 62 -22.84 13.71 -3.11
C ARG A 62 -23.19 12.23 -3.16
N ALA A 63 -23.09 11.61 -4.32
CA ALA A 63 -23.32 10.18 -4.48
C ALA A 63 -22.30 9.37 -3.67
N TYR A 64 -21.04 9.81 -3.65
CA TYR A 64 -20.03 9.14 -2.85
C TYR A 64 -20.27 9.29 -1.36
N THR A 65 -20.50 10.50 -0.84
CA THR A 65 -20.76 10.70 0.59
C THR A 65 -22.00 9.95 1.06
N ALA A 66 -23.08 9.93 0.27
CA ALA A 66 -24.26 9.13 0.57
C ALA A 66 -23.93 7.64 0.67
N ALA A 67 -23.09 7.11 -0.22
CA ALA A 67 -22.62 5.73 -0.15
C ALA A 67 -21.76 5.48 1.10
N VAL A 68 -20.82 6.37 1.42
CA VAL A 68 -19.99 6.24 2.62
C VAL A 68 -20.84 6.31 3.90
N ARG A 69 -21.83 7.21 3.97
CA ARG A 69 -22.82 7.32 5.06
C ARG A 69 -23.61 6.03 5.24
N ARG A 70 -24.08 5.47 4.13
CA ARG A 70 -24.75 4.17 4.11
C ARG A 70 -23.84 3.08 4.67
N TYR A 71 -22.60 3.01 4.23
CA TYR A 71 -21.63 2.02 4.70
C TYR A 71 -21.31 2.18 6.18
N ALA A 72 -21.05 3.41 6.64
CA ALA A 72 -20.78 3.69 8.04
C ALA A 72 -21.93 3.25 8.96
N THR A 73 -23.18 3.43 8.49
CA THR A 73 -24.39 3.10 9.26
C THR A 73 -24.74 1.61 9.20
N GLU A 74 -24.83 1.02 8.00
CA GLU A 74 -25.30 -0.36 7.81
C GLU A 74 -24.22 -1.41 8.11
N ILE A 75 -22.96 -1.13 7.76
CA ILE A 75 -21.82 -2.04 8.03
C ILE A 75 -21.33 -1.83 9.46
N GLY A 76 -21.27 -0.58 9.93
CA GLY A 76 -20.71 -0.22 11.24
C GLY A 76 -19.19 -0.38 11.30
N ARG A 77 -18.57 0.08 12.41
CA ARG A 77 -17.13 -0.10 12.73
C ARG A 77 -16.14 0.41 11.66
N MET A 78 -16.55 1.37 10.83
CA MET A 78 -15.64 2.00 9.87
C MET A 78 -14.63 2.88 10.61
N ALA A 79 -13.34 2.58 10.47
CA ALA A 79 -12.24 3.36 11.04
C ALA A 79 -12.04 4.69 10.31
N TRP A 80 -12.07 4.62 8.98
CA TRP A 80 -11.91 5.76 8.09
C TRP A 80 -12.30 5.40 6.65
N ALA A 81 -12.49 6.43 5.83
CA ALA A 81 -12.72 6.32 4.39
C ALA A 81 -11.73 7.18 3.61
N ALA A 82 -11.20 6.65 2.51
CA ALA A 82 -10.45 7.42 1.53
C ALA A 82 -11.39 8.38 0.76
N PRO A 83 -10.95 9.58 0.37
CA PRO A 83 -11.70 10.47 -0.51
C PRO A 83 -11.60 10.02 -1.99
N HIS A 84 -12.25 10.74 -2.89
CA HIS A 84 -12.03 10.63 -4.34
C HIS A 84 -10.76 11.40 -4.75
N ASP A 85 -9.60 10.95 -4.26
CA ASP A 85 -8.29 11.51 -4.59
C ASP A 85 -7.84 11.19 -6.03
N TRP A 86 -6.75 11.82 -6.47
CA TRP A 86 -6.29 11.72 -7.85
C TRP A 86 -4.85 11.20 -7.91
N MET A 87 -4.75 9.89 -8.11
CA MET A 87 -3.51 9.13 -8.36
C MET A 87 -2.60 9.79 -9.39
N VAL A 88 -1.32 9.91 -9.09
CA VAL A 88 -0.37 10.69 -9.91
C VAL A 88 0.54 9.84 -10.78
N GLU A 89 0.38 8.53 -10.78
CA GLU A 89 1.19 7.63 -11.61
C GLU A 89 1.09 8.04 -13.09
N ALA A 90 2.21 7.97 -13.81
CA ALA A 90 2.31 8.44 -15.19
C ALA A 90 1.21 7.89 -16.11
N HIS A 91 0.89 6.59 -16.00
CA HIS A 91 -0.17 5.96 -16.80
C HIS A 91 -1.58 6.46 -16.43
N VAL A 92 -1.83 6.80 -15.16
CA VAL A 92 -3.11 7.39 -14.74
C VAL A 92 -3.23 8.80 -15.27
N ARG A 93 -2.17 9.61 -15.17
CA ARG A 93 -2.14 10.97 -15.73
C ARG A 93 -2.28 10.98 -17.25
N ALA A 94 -1.66 10.03 -17.94
CA ALA A 94 -1.85 9.82 -19.38
C ALA A 94 -3.32 9.49 -19.71
N ARG A 95 -3.99 8.69 -18.86
CA ARG A 95 -5.40 8.33 -19.03
C ARG A 95 -6.36 9.50 -18.76
N THR A 96 -6.06 10.35 -17.78
CA THR A 96 -6.89 11.52 -17.44
C THR A 96 -6.62 12.70 -18.36
N GLY A 97 -5.43 12.77 -18.98
CA GLY A 97 -4.96 13.92 -19.76
C GLY A 97 -4.59 15.13 -18.90
N LEU A 98 -4.40 14.96 -17.59
CA LEU A 98 -4.22 16.06 -16.64
C LEU A 98 -2.78 16.15 -16.10
N SER A 99 -2.41 17.38 -15.74
CA SER A 99 -1.11 17.64 -15.10
C SER A 99 -1.06 17.09 -13.66
N LEU A 100 0.16 16.88 -13.16
CA LEU A 100 0.40 16.56 -11.75
C LEU A 100 -0.26 17.61 -10.83
N ARG A 101 -0.01 18.90 -11.11
CA ARG A 101 -0.62 20.01 -10.37
C ARG A 101 -2.15 19.91 -10.32
N THR A 102 -2.79 19.56 -11.43
CA THR A 102 -4.25 19.39 -11.49
C THR A 102 -4.71 18.23 -10.62
N HIS A 103 -4.00 17.10 -10.60
CA HIS A 103 -4.30 15.98 -9.71
C HIS A 103 -4.18 16.36 -8.24
N LEU A 104 -3.12 17.07 -7.84
CA LEU A 104 -2.95 17.54 -6.46
C LEU A 104 -4.10 18.47 -6.05
N GLN A 105 -4.44 19.45 -6.91
CA GLN A 105 -5.54 20.37 -6.65
C GLN A 105 -6.90 19.67 -6.54
N ARG A 106 -7.19 18.71 -7.42
CA ARG A 106 -8.45 17.96 -7.38
C ARG A 106 -8.55 17.05 -6.16
N THR A 107 -7.43 16.48 -5.71
CA THR A 107 -7.35 15.71 -4.46
C THR A 107 -7.75 16.57 -3.26
N VAL A 108 -7.11 17.73 -3.10
CA VAL A 108 -7.39 18.65 -1.99
C VAL A 108 -8.83 19.15 -2.03
N ARG A 109 -9.28 19.63 -3.20
CA ARG A 109 -10.66 20.13 -3.37
C ARG A 109 -11.71 19.06 -3.09
N ASN A 110 -11.45 17.82 -3.49
CA ASN A 110 -12.39 16.75 -3.23
C ASN A 110 -12.53 16.48 -1.74
N TYR A 111 -11.44 16.35 -0.99
CA TYR A 111 -11.51 16.19 0.47
C TYR A 111 -12.30 17.32 1.14
N LEU A 112 -12.02 18.57 0.77
CA LEU A 112 -12.75 19.74 1.31
C LEU A 112 -14.25 19.63 1.01
N GLN A 113 -14.61 19.32 -0.23
CA GLN A 113 -16.01 19.16 -0.64
C GLN A 113 -16.72 18.02 0.12
N LEU A 114 -16.04 16.87 0.31
CA LEU A 114 -16.62 15.74 1.05
C LEU A 114 -16.83 16.09 2.53
N ARG A 115 -15.87 16.80 3.15
CA ARG A 115 -15.97 17.27 4.53
C ARG A 115 -17.10 18.30 4.71
N ASP A 116 -17.29 19.18 3.74
CA ASP A 116 -18.39 20.17 3.78
C ASP A 116 -19.76 19.51 3.62
N LEU A 117 -19.86 18.44 2.84
CA LEU A 117 -21.11 17.69 2.64
C LEU A 117 -21.47 16.79 3.82
N GLU A 118 -20.49 16.13 4.43
CA GLU A 118 -20.69 15.16 5.51
C GLU A 118 -19.56 15.28 6.55
N PRO A 119 -19.61 16.30 7.43
CA PRO A 119 -18.52 16.58 8.39
C PRO A 119 -18.34 15.46 9.43
N ASP A 120 -19.37 14.67 9.70
CA ASP A 120 -19.34 13.57 10.67
C ASP A 120 -18.78 12.25 10.09
N LEU A 121 -18.49 12.18 8.78
CA LEU A 121 -17.85 10.99 8.21
C LEU A 121 -16.35 10.97 8.55
N PRO A 122 -15.78 9.78 8.84
CA PRO A 122 -14.35 9.64 9.11
C PRO A 122 -13.54 9.63 7.80
N ILE A 123 -13.75 10.60 6.90
CA ILE A 123 -12.99 10.73 5.67
C ILE A 123 -11.64 11.37 5.99
N ILE A 124 -10.54 10.72 5.61
CA ILE A 124 -9.19 11.23 5.86
C ILE A 124 -8.68 12.02 4.64
N PRO A 125 -7.86 13.07 4.81
CA PRO A 125 -7.18 13.68 3.67
C PRO A 125 -6.11 12.73 3.14
N ILE A 126 -5.84 12.82 1.84
CA ILE A 126 -4.72 12.12 1.19
C ILE A 126 -3.77 13.15 0.61
N VAL A 127 -2.48 13.00 0.92
CA VAL A 127 -1.41 13.70 0.21
C VAL A 127 -0.95 12.86 -0.98
N GLN A 128 -0.88 13.53 -2.12
CA GLN A 128 -0.44 12.96 -3.40
C GLN A 128 0.85 13.67 -3.84
N GLY A 129 1.64 13.03 -4.70
CA GLY A 129 2.87 13.62 -5.22
C GLY A 129 3.70 12.62 -6.01
N ASP A 130 4.56 13.10 -6.91
CA ASP A 130 5.49 12.25 -7.65
C ASP A 130 6.85 12.20 -6.94
N GLU A 131 7.38 13.38 -6.64
CA GLU A 131 8.58 13.60 -5.83
C GLU A 131 8.24 14.09 -4.42
N ILE A 132 9.22 14.03 -3.50
CA ILE A 132 9.09 14.51 -2.12
C ILE A 132 8.48 15.92 -2.07
N ALA A 133 8.97 16.82 -2.93
CA ALA A 133 8.48 18.20 -2.98
C ALA A 133 7.00 18.31 -3.40
N ASP A 134 6.49 17.38 -4.21
CA ASP A 134 5.07 17.36 -4.58
C ASP A 134 4.18 17.01 -3.39
N TYR A 135 4.61 16.04 -2.57
CA TYR A 135 3.89 15.67 -1.35
C TYR A 135 3.78 16.84 -0.37
N HIS A 136 4.89 17.57 -0.19
CA HIS A 136 4.87 18.79 0.65
C HIS A 136 4.02 19.89 0.04
N ARG A 137 4.09 20.12 -1.28
CA ARG A 137 3.19 21.08 -1.96
C ARG A 137 1.70 20.72 -1.80
N CYS A 138 1.38 19.43 -1.81
CA CYS A 138 0.02 18.94 -1.58
C CYS A 138 -0.41 19.18 -0.13
N ALA A 139 0.46 18.89 0.84
CA ALA A 139 0.21 19.19 2.25
C ALA A 139 0.04 20.70 2.50
N ASP A 140 0.91 21.55 1.94
CA ASP A 140 0.79 23.01 2.04
C ASP A 140 -0.54 23.52 1.45
N ALA A 141 -1.06 22.83 0.42
CA ALA A 141 -2.34 23.19 -0.17
C ALA A 141 -3.52 22.92 0.77
N TYR A 142 -3.50 21.83 1.54
CA TYR A 142 -4.48 21.61 2.61
C TYR A 142 -4.39 22.69 3.69
N GLU A 143 -3.18 23.01 4.15
CA GLU A 143 -2.95 24.01 5.21
C GLU A 143 -3.40 25.41 4.79
N ARG A 144 -3.17 25.81 3.53
CA ARG A 144 -3.72 27.06 2.97
C ARG A 144 -5.25 27.13 2.98
N HIS A 145 -5.93 25.98 3.06
CA HIS A 145 -7.38 25.88 3.21
C HIS A 145 -7.81 25.65 4.67
N GLY A 146 -6.93 25.95 5.63
CA GLY A 146 -7.22 25.84 7.07
C GLY A 146 -7.30 24.41 7.58
N VAL A 147 -6.76 23.43 6.86
CA VAL A 147 -6.69 22.03 7.30
C VAL A 147 -5.34 21.79 7.97
N ASP A 148 -5.32 21.78 9.30
CA ASP A 148 -4.15 21.35 10.08
C ASP A 148 -3.99 19.82 9.97
N LEU A 149 -3.14 19.38 9.04
CA LEU A 149 -2.90 17.97 8.80
C LEU A 149 -2.22 17.25 9.99
N ALA A 150 -1.45 17.94 10.82
CA ALA A 150 -0.77 17.33 11.96
C ALA A 150 -1.77 17.04 13.10
N ALA A 151 -2.78 17.90 13.27
CA ALA A 151 -3.87 17.70 14.22
C ALA A 151 -4.82 16.55 13.83
N LEU A 152 -4.89 16.15 12.56
CA LEU A 152 -5.83 15.12 12.08
C LEU A 152 -5.44 13.68 12.45
N PRO A 153 -6.43 12.82 12.82
CA PRO A 153 -6.24 11.45 13.31
C PRO A 153 -5.26 10.63 12.46
N LEU A 154 -5.37 10.80 11.16
CA LEU A 154 -4.68 10.03 10.13
C LEU A 154 -4.67 10.84 8.82
N VAL A 155 -3.57 10.75 8.07
CA VAL A 155 -3.39 11.31 6.73
C VAL A 155 -2.93 10.20 5.79
N GLY A 156 -3.64 10.01 4.69
CA GLY A 156 -3.27 9.01 3.69
C GLY A 156 -2.12 9.48 2.79
N VAL A 157 -1.28 8.55 2.36
CA VAL A 157 -0.18 8.78 1.41
C VAL A 157 -0.47 7.99 0.14
N GLY A 158 -0.91 8.69 -0.90
CA GLY A 158 -1.26 8.09 -2.19
C GLY A 158 -0.05 7.87 -3.10
N SER A 159 -0.24 7.14 -4.21
CA SER A 159 0.73 6.90 -5.29
C SER A 159 2.09 6.32 -4.88
N VAL A 160 2.19 5.69 -3.70
CA VAL A 160 3.44 5.02 -3.24
C VAL A 160 3.53 3.54 -3.63
N CYS A 161 2.40 2.89 -3.90
CA CYS A 161 2.28 1.43 -4.13
C CYS A 161 3.19 0.89 -5.23
N ARG A 162 3.27 1.58 -6.37
CA ARG A 162 3.98 1.09 -7.58
C ARG A 162 5.39 1.63 -7.74
N ARG A 163 5.92 2.34 -6.74
CA ARG A 163 7.29 2.84 -6.80
C ARG A 163 8.25 1.69 -6.53
N GLN A 164 8.98 1.30 -7.58
CA GLN A 164 9.95 0.19 -7.56
C GLN A 164 11.12 0.44 -6.59
N HIS A 165 11.32 1.68 -6.14
CA HIS A 165 12.42 2.07 -5.25
C HIS A 165 11.92 2.29 -3.83
N SER A 166 12.04 1.26 -2.98
CA SER A 166 11.72 1.34 -1.54
C SER A 166 12.44 2.50 -0.84
N GLY A 167 13.63 2.89 -1.33
CA GLY A 167 14.39 4.07 -0.89
C GLY A 167 13.67 5.40 -1.10
N GLN A 168 13.01 5.60 -2.25
CA GLN A 168 12.27 6.84 -2.52
C GLN A 168 11.02 6.91 -1.64
N VAL A 169 10.28 5.80 -1.51
CA VAL A 169 9.09 5.72 -0.65
C VAL A 169 9.45 6.01 0.81
N GLU A 170 10.55 5.44 1.32
CA GLU A 170 11.02 5.76 2.67
C GLU A 170 11.29 7.26 2.83
N ARG A 171 12.02 7.90 1.91
CA ARG A 171 12.31 9.33 2.04
C ARG A 171 11.04 10.18 2.02
N ILE A 172 10.07 9.85 1.17
CA ILE A 172 8.75 10.50 1.16
C ILE A 172 8.09 10.34 2.53
N VAL A 173 7.92 9.10 3.00
CA VAL A 173 7.26 8.78 4.26
C VAL A 173 7.93 9.46 5.44
N ARG A 174 9.27 9.37 5.55
CA ARG A 174 10.02 10.01 6.64
C ARG A 174 9.94 11.53 6.58
N SER A 175 9.93 12.14 5.39
CA SER A 175 9.76 13.60 5.26
C SER A 175 8.38 14.07 5.72
N LEU A 176 7.32 13.28 5.45
CA LEU A 176 5.96 13.58 5.91
C LEU A 176 5.79 13.31 7.40
N HIS A 177 6.41 12.25 7.92
CA HIS A 177 6.46 11.97 9.35
C HIS A 177 7.18 13.09 10.12
N ALA A 178 8.29 13.61 9.60
CA ALA A 178 9.02 14.75 10.18
C ALA A 178 8.17 16.04 10.23
N ARG A 179 7.13 16.14 9.39
CA ARG A 179 6.13 17.21 9.43
C ARG A 179 5.06 16.97 10.51
N GLY A 180 5.18 15.93 11.33
CA GLY A 180 4.23 15.58 12.39
C GLY A 180 2.99 14.82 11.89
N LEU A 181 2.98 14.38 10.64
CA LEU A 181 1.81 13.70 10.07
C LEU A 181 1.71 12.25 10.55
N ARG A 182 0.48 11.80 10.82
CA ARG A 182 0.17 10.42 11.21
C ARG A 182 -0.29 9.65 9.99
N LEU A 183 0.60 8.83 9.43
CA LEU A 183 0.45 8.37 8.06
C LEU A 183 -0.28 7.03 7.93
N HIS A 184 -1.13 6.91 6.91
CA HIS A 184 -1.56 5.66 6.30
C HIS A 184 -0.93 5.52 4.92
N CYS A 185 -0.12 4.48 4.68
CA CYS A 185 0.45 4.24 3.35
C CYS A 185 -0.37 3.21 2.59
N PHE A 186 -0.91 3.61 1.43
CA PHE A 186 -1.77 2.76 0.62
C PHE A 186 -0.98 1.72 -0.19
N GLY A 187 -1.44 0.46 -0.15
CA GLY A 187 -0.97 -0.61 -1.04
C GLY A 187 0.54 -0.90 -0.95
N VAL A 188 1.12 -0.82 0.24
CA VAL A 188 2.57 -1.03 0.43
C VAL A 188 2.94 -2.51 0.33
N ILE A 189 4.08 -2.77 -0.31
CA ILE A 189 4.69 -4.10 -0.31
C ILE A 189 5.42 -4.36 1.02
N THR A 190 5.42 -5.61 1.46
CA THR A 190 5.97 -6.03 2.77
C THR A 190 7.41 -5.55 3.00
N ALA A 191 8.26 -5.58 1.96
CA ALA A 191 9.66 -5.16 2.05
C ALA A 191 9.84 -3.67 2.36
N GLY A 192 8.90 -2.81 1.95
CA GLY A 192 8.94 -1.39 2.27
C GLY A 192 8.73 -1.13 3.77
N LEU A 193 7.84 -1.89 4.39
CA LEU A 193 7.48 -1.72 5.80
C LEU A 193 8.63 -1.98 6.77
N ALA A 194 9.57 -2.85 6.43
CA ALA A 194 10.77 -3.05 7.24
C ALA A 194 11.68 -1.79 7.29
N ARG A 195 11.50 -0.84 6.35
CA ARG A 195 12.33 0.36 6.23
C ARG A 195 11.71 1.60 6.86
N TYR A 196 10.37 1.71 6.88
CA TYR A 196 9.66 2.91 7.35
C TYR A 196 8.40 2.61 8.16
N GLY A 197 8.15 1.36 8.54
CA GLY A 197 6.96 0.97 9.31
C GLY A 197 6.90 1.63 10.70
N ASP A 198 8.05 2.04 11.24
CA ASP A 198 8.19 2.86 12.46
C ASP A 198 7.63 4.28 12.30
N ALA A 199 7.65 4.82 11.08
CA ALA A 199 7.26 6.20 10.78
C ALA A 199 5.78 6.36 10.43
N ILE A 200 4.99 5.28 10.40
CA ILE A 200 3.58 5.30 9.96
C ILE A 200 2.63 4.65 10.95
N ARG A 201 1.40 5.16 11.01
CA ARG A 201 0.37 4.67 11.93
C ARG A 201 -0.25 3.38 11.41
N SER A 202 -0.50 3.32 10.11
CA SER A 202 -1.06 2.14 9.46
C SER A 202 -0.68 2.00 7.99
N SER A 203 -0.99 0.84 7.42
CA SER A 203 -0.93 0.60 5.98
C SER A 203 -1.91 -0.51 5.59
N ASP A 204 -2.07 -0.73 4.30
CA ASP A 204 -2.82 -1.86 3.76
C ASP A 204 -2.07 -2.56 2.63
N SER A 205 -2.51 -3.77 2.30
CA SER A 205 -2.20 -4.41 1.02
C SER A 205 -3.17 -5.54 0.69
N ALA A 206 -3.37 -5.77 -0.60
CA ALA A 206 -4.05 -6.94 -1.17
C ALA A 206 -3.07 -7.87 -1.92
N GLU A 207 -1.76 -7.77 -1.65
CA GLU A 207 -0.70 -8.56 -2.31
C GLU A 207 -0.90 -10.08 -2.16
N TRP A 208 -1.55 -10.54 -1.09
CA TRP A 208 -1.96 -11.94 -0.95
C TRP A 208 -2.82 -12.41 -2.14
N SER A 209 -3.77 -11.59 -2.60
CA SER A 209 -4.66 -12.00 -3.69
C SER A 209 -3.88 -12.07 -5.00
N TYR A 210 -2.97 -11.13 -5.25
CA TYR A 210 -2.11 -11.13 -6.43
C TYR A 210 -1.17 -12.34 -6.45
N SER A 211 -0.41 -12.56 -5.37
CA SER A 211 0.48 -13.73 -5.26
C SER A 211 -0.30 -15.05 -5.34
N GLY A 212 -1.48 -15.10 -4.74
CA GLY A 212 -2.35 -16.27 -4.76
C GLY A 212 -2.89 -16.65 -6.15
N ARG A 213 -2.87 -15.76 -7.14
CA ARG A 213 -3.25 -16.09 -8.54
C ARG A 213 -2.35 -17.15 -9.16
N PHE A 214 -1.10 -17.20 -8.70
CA PHE A 214 -0.06 -18.08 -9.24
C PHE A 214 0.15 -19.33 -8.38
N LEU A 215 -0.65 -19.51 -7.33
CA LEU A 215 -0.61 -20.68 -6.46
C LEU A 215 -1.83 -21.56 -6.71
N PRO A 216 -1.66 -22.90 -6.77
CA PRO A 216 -2.79 -23.81 -6.83
C PRO A 216 -3.63 -23.64 -5.56
N GLY A 217 -4.96 -23.70 -5.68
CA GLY A 217 -5.80 -23.54 -4.51
C GLY A 217 -5.77 -24.77 -3.59
N CYS A 218 -6.09 -24.53 -2.33
CA CYS A 218 -6.02 -25.50 -1.24
C CYS A 218 -6.94 -26.72 -1.35
N THR A 219 -7.84 -26.76 -2.34
CA THR A 219 -8.73 -27.91 -2.61
C THR A 219 -8.87 -28.12 -4.11
N PRO A 220 -9.27 -29.32 -4.57
CA PRO A 220 -9.48 -29.59 -6.01
C PRO A 220 -10.48 -28.66 -6.71
N SER A 221 -11.48 -28.14 -5.99
CA SER A 221 -12.48 -27.20 -6.52
C SER A 221 -12.03 -25.74 -6.46
N HIS A 222 -10.92 -25.45 -5.80
CA HIS A 222 -10.40 -24.11 -5.61
C HIS A 222 -9.21 -23.90 -6.56
N ARG A 223 -9.46 -23.19 -7.67
CA ARG A 223 -8.49 -23.07 -8.77
C ARG A 223 -7.18 -22.39 -8.37
N SER A 224 -7.26 -21.33 -7.56
CA SER A 224 -6.09 -20.55 -7.13
C SER A 224 -6.36 -19.86 -5.81
N GLU A 225 -5.32 -19.58 -5.04
CA GLU A 225 -5.39 -18.93 -3.73
C GLU A 225 -5.82 -17.44 -3.76
N SER A 226 -6.04 -16.87 -4.95
CA SER A 226 -6.39 -15.46 -5.14
C SER A 226 -7.69 -15.01 -4.45
N ASN A 227 -8.55 -15.94 -4.02
CA ASN A 227 -9.82 -15.68 -3.33
C ASN A 227 -9.91 -16.34 -1.94
N CYS A 228 -8.81 -16.89 -1.45
CA CYS A 228 -8.82 -17.77 -0.29
C CYS A 228 -8.66 -17.04 1.02
N LEU A 229 -9.64 -17.21 1.92
CA LEU A 229 -9.57 -16.65 3.26
C LEU A 229 -8.38 -17.23 4.06
N THR A 230 -8.20 -18.55 4.05
CA THR A 230 -7.13 -19.22 4.81
C THR A 230 -5.76 -18.73 4.37
N TYR A 231 -5.52 -18.64 3.06
CA TYR A 231 -4.26 -18.13 2.53
C TYR A 231 -4.06 -16.64 2.85
N ALA A 232 -5.11 -15.82 2.74
CA ALA A 232 -5.05 -14.39 3.09
C ALA A 232 -4.64 -14.18 4.56
N LEU A 233 -5.25 -14.94 5.49
CA LEU A 233 -4.93 -14.86 6.92
C LEU A 233 -3.53 -15.41 7.24
N ALA A 234 -3.11 -16.49 6.59
CA ALA A 234 -1.75 -17.02 6.72
C ALA A 234 -0.71 -16.00 6.20
N TRP A 235 -0.99 -15.36 5.07
CA TRP A 235 -0.16 -14.28 4.52
C TRP A 235 -0.06 -13.09 5.49
N HIS A 236 -1.20 -12.63 6.04
CA HIS A 236 -1.22 -11.54 7.01
C HIS A 236 -0.42 -11.89 8.27
N THR A 237 -0.55 -13.12 8.78
CA THR A 237 0.20 -13.60 9.95
C THR A 237 1.71 -13.58 9.71
N ARG A 238 2.17 -14.06 8.54
CA ARG A 238 3.59 -14.01 8.16
C ARG A 238 4.10 -12.58 8.05
N LEU A 239 3.31 -11.68 7.47
CA LEU A 239 3.64 -10.25 7.40
C LEU A 239 3.83 -9.66 8.80
N GLN A 240 2.86 -9.88 9.71
CA GLN A 240 2.95 -9.40 11.09
C GLN A 240 4.18 -9.94 11.82
N GLN A 241 4.50 -11.22 11.63
CA GLN A 241 5.70 -11.82 12.21
C GLN A 241 6.99 -11.19 11.66
N ALA A 242 7.04 -10.91 10.36
CA ALA A 242 8.19 -10.25 9.74
C ALA A 242 8.41 -8.83 10.26
N LEU A 243 7.32 -8.08 10.52
CA LEU A 243 7.39 -6.73 11.08
C LEU A 243 7.79 -6.69 12.57
N ARG A 244 7.54 -7.77 13.32
CA ARG A 244 7.92 -7.87 14.74
C ARG A 244 9.38 -8.25 14.94
N ARG A 245 10.05 -8.82 13.92
CA ARG A 245 11.46 -9.19 14.03
C ARG A 245 12.29 -7.90 14.12
N PRO A 246 13.11 -7.71 15.16
CA PRO A 246 14.05 -6.60 15.19
C PRO A 246 14.96 -6.74 13.97
N ASN A 247 15.14 -5.65 13.23
CA ASN A 247 16.10 -5.59 12.14
C ASN A 247 17.48 -5.84 12.76
N HIS A 248 18.00 -7.06 12.66
CA HIS A 248 19.43 -7.29 12.93
C HIS A 248 20.18 -6.50 11.87
N GLN A 249 20.75 -5.36 12.26
CA GLN A 249 21.77 -4.71 11.46
C GLN A 249 22.85 -5.76 11.17
N PRO A 250 23.29 -5.94 9.91
CA PRO A 250 24.53 -6.65 9.68
C PRO A 250 25.63 -5.87 10.40
N GLY A 251 26.21 -6.50 11.42
CA GLY A 251 27.20 -5.88 12.29
C GLY A 251 28.28 -5.18 11.48
N THR A 252 28.47 -3.90 11.79
CA THR A 252 29.63 -3.10 11.38
C THR A 252 30.90 -3.90 11.68
N GLY A 253 31.73 -4.06 10.66
CA GLY A 253 32.87 -4.94 10.63
C GLY A 253 33.76 -4.87 11.87
N ARG A 254 34.04 -6.03 12.45
CA ARG A 254 35.25 -6.23 13.24
C ARG A 254 36.43 -6.14 12.26
N ARG A 255 37.11 -4.99 12.27
CA ARG A 255 38.49 -4.88 11.78
C ARG A 255 39.33 -5.83 12.62
N SER A 256 39.71 -6.99 12.08
CA SER A 256 40.83 -7.77 12.62
C SER A 256 42.12 -7.10 12.17
N ALA A 257 42.83 -6.55 13.15
CA ALA A 257 44.18 -6.03 12.99
C ALA A 257 45.15 -7.15 12.55
N SER A 258 45.98 -6.80 11.57
CA SER A 258 47.37 -7.22 11.37
C SER A 258 47.83 -8.54 12.00
N GLN A 259 48.10 -9.55 11.16
CA GLN A 259 49.23 -10.45 11.40
C GLN A 259 50.06 -10.65 10.13
N THR A 260 51.32 -10.28 10.30
CA THR A 260 52.54 -10.40 9.50
C THR A 260 52.72 -11.73 8.75
N SER A 261 53.16 -11.63 7.49
CA SER A 261 53.83 -12.71 6.75
C SER A 261 55.23 -13.00 7.30
N PRO A 262 55.76 -14.20 7.03
CA PRO A 262 57.09 -14.30 6.44
C PRO A 262 57.11 -15.16 5.16
N ARG A 263 58.07 -14.81 4.29
CA ARG A 263 58.40 -15.44 3.00
C ARG A 263 59.17 -16.75 3.19
N GLY A 264 59.03 -17.68 2.24
CA GLY A 264 60.02 -18.75 1.97
C GLY A 264 59.50 -19.83 0.99
N PRO A 265 60.35 -20.47 0.16
CA PRO A 265 60.09 -20.57 -1.29
C PRO A 265 59.94 -22.00 -1.86
N GLY A 266 59.43 -22.09 -3.10
CA GLY A 266 59.85 -23.10 -4.09
C GLY A 266 58.81 -24.13 -4.54
N GLY A 267 58.73 -24.35 -5.87
CA GLY A 267 58.54 -25.69 -6.43
C GLY A 267 57.22 -26.02 -7.13
N ALA A 268 57.27 -26.02 -8.47
CA ALA A 268 56.69 -27.00 -9.40
C ALA A 268 55.16 -27.27 -9.48
N ARG A 269 54.62 -27.03 -10.70
CA ARG A 269 53.47 -27.68 -11.36
C ARG A 269 53.78 -29.18 -11.64
N PRO A 270 52.82 -30.11 -11.87
CA PRO A 270 51.74 -29.97 -12.88
C PRO A 270 50.39 -30.69 -12.67
N GLY A 271 49.41 -30.29 -13.52
CA GLY A 271 48.39 -31.16 -14.14
C GLY A 271 47.22 -31.69 -13.30
N HIS A 272 45.98 -31.28 -13.61
CA HIS A 272 44.91 -32.18 -14.08
C HIS A 272 43.55 -31.46 -14.23
N THR A 273 43.07 -31.47 -15.48
CA THR A 273 41.71 -31.67 -16.00
C THR A 273 40.50 -31.73 -15.03
N GLY A 274 39.47 -30.93 -15.32
CA GLY A 274 38.06 -31.25 -14.98
C GLY A 274 37.14 -30.03 -14.83
N PRO A 275 36.09 -29.84 -15.66
CA PRO A 275 35.20 -28.69 -15.58
C PRO A 275 33.97 -29.00 -14.71
N ARG A 276 33.61 -28.12 -13.76
CA ARG A 276 32.24 -28.05 -13.24
C ARG A 276 31.81 -26.60 -13.05
N ARG A 277 31.00 -26.17 -14.01
CA ARG A 277 30.24 -24.93 -14.05
C ARG A 277 29.03 -25.08 -13.14
N THR A 278 29.06 -24.53 -11.92
CA THR A 278 27.87 -24.39 -11.08
C THR A 278 27.25 -23.02 -11.33
N GLN A 279 26.15 -23.02 -12.09
CA GLN A 279 25.29 -21.86 -12.27
C GLN A 279 24.72 -21.45 -10.91
N ARG A 280 25.08 -20.25 -10.44
CA ARG A 280 24.32 -19.54 -9.41
C ARG A 280 22.96 -19.19 -10.02
N THR A 281 21.91 -19.86 -9.59
CA THR A 281 20.53 -19.48 -9.88
C THR A 281 20.27 -18.11 -9.25
N ARG A 282 20.14 -17.09 -10.10
CA ARG A 282 19.56 -15.79 -9.72
C ARG A 282 18.07 -16.01 -9.40
N PRO A 283 17.51 -15.42 -8.33
CA PRO A 283 16.06 -15.35 -8.19
C PRO A 283 15.48 -14.54 -9.37
N PRO A 284 14.29 -14.90 -9.88
CA PRO A 284 13.72 -14.23 -11.05
C PRO A 284 13.42 -12.77 -10.73
N ALA A 285 13.83 -11.89 -11.65
CA ALA A 285 13.46 -10.49 -11.67
C ALA A 285 11.94 -10.37 -11.86
N TRP A 286 11.33 -9.44 -11.11
CA TRP A 286 9.93 -9.05 -11.28
C TRP A 286 9.68 -8.57 -12.73
N PRO A 287 8.85 -9.26 -13.53
CA PRO A 287 8.48 -8.75 -14.84
C PRO A 287 7.49 -7.60 -14.65
N GLY A 288 7.87 -6.44 -15.16
CA GLY A 288 7.00 -5.29 -15.27
C GLY A 288 5.79 -5.58 -16.17
N SER A 289 4.68 -4.97 -15.78
CA SER A 289 3.72 -4.33 -16.68
C SER A 289 3.21 -5.15 -17.87
N GLU A 290 2.33 -6.13 -17.65
CA GLU A 290 1.26 -6.39 -18.62
C GLU A 290 -0.08 -6.64 -17.90
N ARG A 291 -1.03 -5.76 -18.21
CA ARG A 291 -2.50 -5.92 -18.14
C ARG A 291 -3.02 -6.93 -17.09
N GLY A 292 -3.18 -6.46 -15.86
CA GLY A 292 -3.99 -7.14 -14.85
C GLY A 292 -5.29 -6.37 -14.59
N GLU A 293 -6.37 -6.77 -15.26
CA GLU A 293 -7.72 -6.29 -15.00
C GLU A 293 -8.12 -6.55 -13.53
N TRP A 294 -8.60 -5.52 -12.85
CA TRP A 294 -9.26 -5.64 -11.55
C TRP A 294 -10.77 -5.79 -11.78
N ARG A 295 -11.21 -7.03 -12.01
CA ARG A 295 -12.62 -7.46 -11.96
C ARG A 295 -12.93 -8.13 -10.63
#